data_AF-A0A257QLU1-F1
#
_entry.id   AF-A0A257QLU1-F1
#
_cell.length_a   1.000
_cell.length_b   1.000
_cell.length_c   1.000
_cell.angle_alpha   90.00
_cell.angle_beta   90.00
_cell.angle_gamma   90.00
#
_symmetry.space_group_name_H-M   'P 1'
#
loop_
_entity.id
_entity.type
_entity.pdbx_description
1 polymer ?
#
loop_
_entity_poly.entity_id
_entity_poly.type
_entity_poly.pdbx_seq_one_letter_code
_entity_poly.pdbx_strand_id
1 'polypeptide(L)'
;APADIGTGTAKDGRISKGDVLAFVNKPTPAAVPAAAKAPRATEAREERVKMTRLRKTIASRLKEAQNTAAMLTTFNEVDMSAIMSLRAEYKDAFEKKHKGVRLGFNGFFVKAVCAALAEFPAVNAEIDGDDIVYKNFVHMGIAVGGANGLVVPVIRDADQMSIAQIEAAIAGFAKAAKEGTLKLEQLSGGTFSITNGGVYGSLMSTPILNPPQSAILGMHKIQDRPVAIAGKVEIRPMMYLAVSYDHRIIDGREAVSFLVRVKESLEDPRRLLLAI
;
A
#
# COMPACT_ATOMS: atom_id res chain seq x y z
N ALA A 1 31.79 30.18 -11.08
CA ALA A 1 32.84 30.18 -12.12
C ALA A 1 33.91 31.21 -11.78
N PRO A 2 35.15 31.13 -12.30
CA PRO A 2 36.20 32.13 -12.04
C PRO A 2 35.79 33.57 -12.39
N ALA A 3 34.84 33.73 -13.32
CA ALA A 3 34.24 35.00 -13.70
C ALA A 3 33.44 35.69 -12.58
N ASP A 4 32.97 34.95 -11.57
CA ASP A 4 32.11 35.49 -10.51
C ASP A 4 32.90 36.19 -9.40
N ILE A 5 34.22 35.97 -9.33
CA ILE A 5 35.12 36.56 -8.33
C ILE A 5 35.37 38.06 -8.62
N GLY A 6 35.06 38.52 -9.83
CA GLY A 6 35.25 39.90 -10.26
C GLY A 6 36.67 40.21 -10.71
N THR A 7 37.04 41.50 -10.76
CA THR A 7 38.36 41.95 -11.18
C THR A 7 39.42 41.66 -10.10
N GLY A 8 40.49 40.96 -10.48
CA GLY A 8 41.56 40.57 -9.56
C GLY A 8 42.41 41.76 -9.11
N THR A 9 42.79 41.77 -7.84
CA THR A 9 43.52 42.89 -7.21
C THR A 9 45.05 42.77 -7.33
N ALA A 10 45.57 41.68 -7.91
CA ALA A 10 47.00 41.52 -8.12
C ALA A 10 47.51 42.26 -9.37
N LYS A 11 48.84 42.31 -9.52
CA LYS A 11 49.53 42.92 -10.67
C LYS A 11 48.98 42.34 -11.99
N ASP A 12 48.72 43.23 -12.94
CA ASP A 12 48.11 42.93 -14.25
C ASP A 12 46.65 42.41 -14.17
N GLY A 13 45.92 42.68 -13.08
CA GLY A 13 44.50 42.32 -12.93
C GLY A 13 44.26 40.85 -12.61
N ARG A 14 45.29 40.12 -12.17
CA ARG A 14 45.19 38.70 -11.82
C ARG A 14 44.44 38.52 -10.50
N ILE A 15 43.68 37.43 -10.42
CA ILE A 15 42.97 37.04 -9.20
C ILE A 15 43.99 36.58 -8.16
N SER A 16 44.02 37.26 -7.02
CA SER A 16 44.88 36.92 -5.89
C SER A 16 44.21 35.91 -4.96
N LYS A 17 45.00 35.28 -4.07
CA LYS A 17 44.47 34.45 -2.99
C LYS A 17 43.50 35.23 -2.08
N GLY A 18 43.75 36.52 -1.89
CA GLY A 18 42.87 37.40 -1.12
C GLY A 18 41.49 37.56 -1.76
N ASP A 19 41.45 37.67 -3.09
CA ASP A 19 40.20 37.81 -3.85
C ASP A 19 39.35 36.53 -3.78
N VAL A 20 39.99 35.36 -3.88
CA VAL A 20 39.31 34.06 -3.74
C VAL A 20 38.75 33.91 -2.33
N LEU A 21 39.53 34.24 -1.29
CA LEU A 21 39.07 34.15 0.10
C LEU A 21 37.95 35.14 0.40
N ALA A 22 38.01 36.36 -0.14
CA ALA A 22 36.96 37.36 0.01
C ALA A 22 35.66 36.94 -0.70
N PHE A 23 35.75 36.28 -1.85
CA PHE A 23 34.60 35.73 -2.55
C PHE A 23 33.97 34.54 -1.82
N VAL A 24 34.79 33.60 -1.34
CA VAL A 24 34.32 32.41 -0.61
C VAL A 24 33.72 32.78 0.75
N ASN A 25 34.27 33.80 1.42
CA ASN A 25 33.74 34.28 2.70
C ASN A 25 32.62 35.32 2.55
N LYS A 26 32.22 35.65 1.31
CA LYS A 26 31.07 36.51 1.08
C LYS A 26 29.82 35.73 1.47
N PRO A 27 29.00 36.22 2.42
CA PRO A 27 27.75 35.57 2.75
C PRO A 27 26.91 35.48 1.47
N THR A 28 26.64 34.26 1.01
CA THR A 28 25.68 34.07 -0.08
C THR A 28 24.35 34.63 0.42
N PRO A 29 23.71 35.58 -0.27
CA PRO A 29 22.39 36.04 0.13
C PRO A 29 21.50 34.82 0.25
N ALA A 30 20.98 34.56 1.45
CA ALA A 30 20.03 33.49 1.66
C ALA A 30 18.92 33.68 0.62
N ALA A 31 18.69 32.66 -0.21
CA ALA A 31 17.64 32.71 -1.21
C ALA A 31 16.34 33.07 -0.50
N VAL A 32 15.82 34.27 -0.78
CA VAL A 32 14.56 34.72 -0.21
C VAL A 32 13.52 33.68 -0.62
N PRO A 33 12.79 33.04 0.32
CA PRO A 33 11.77 32.07 -0.04
C PRO A 33 10.82 32.74 -1.05
N ALA A 34 10.69 32.15 -2.24
CA ALA A 34 9.82 32.69 -3.27
C ALA A 34 8.43 32.92 -2.67
N ALA A 35 7.98 34.18 -2.67
CA ALA A 35 6.66 34.53 -2.15
C ALA A 35 5.61 33.63 -2.81
N ALA A 36 4.75 33.04 -1.99
CA ALA A 36 3.69 32.16 -2.48
C ALA A 36 2.88 32.91 -3.55
N LYS A 37 2.82 32.35 -4.77
CA LYS A 37 2.06 32.94 -5.88
C LYS A 37 0.62 33.17 -5.41
N ALA A 38 0.11 34.39 -5.60
CA ALA A 38 -1.28 34.71 -5.32
C ALA A 38 -2.21 33.75 -6.08
N PRO A 39 -3.39 33.39 -5.51
CA PRO A 39 -4.33 32.51 -6.20
C PRO A 39 -4.70 33.09 -7.57
N ARG A 40 -4.52 32.31 -8.63
CA ARG A 40 -4.94 32.69 -9.99
C ARG A 40 -6.43 33.02 -9.99
N ALA A 41 -6.81 34.09 -10.69
CA ALA A 41 -8.20 34.43 -10.93
C ALA A 41 -8.91 33.29 -11.66
N THR A 42 -10.11 32.95 -11.20
CA THR A 42 -10.93 31.87 -11.77
C THR A 42 -11.46 32.31 -13.14
N GLU A 43 -11.26 31.52 -14.18
CA GLU A 43 -11.83 31.79 -15.51
C GLU A 43 -13.34 31.50 -15.57
N ALA A 44 -14.03 32.03 -16.60
CA ALA A 44 -15.49 31.91 -16.74
C ALA A 44 -16.02 30.46 -16.83
N ARG A 45 -15.16 29.48 -17.14
CA ARG A 45 -15.49 28.05 -17.18
C ARG A 45 -14.83 27.24 -16.05
N GLU A 46 -14.28 27.91 -15.05
CA GLU A 46 -13.66 27.27 -13.89
C GLU A 46 -14.58 27.35 -12.67
N GLU A 47 -14.71 26.25 -11.94
CA GLU A 47 -15.38 26.21 -10.65
C GLU A 47 -14.35 25.93 -9.54
N ARG A 48 -14.32 26.80 -8.53
CA ARG A 48 -13.41 26.65 -7.40
C ARG A 48 -14.16 26.11 -6.18
N VAL A 49 -14.01 24.81 -5.92
CA VAL A 49 -14.56 24.16 -4.73
C VAL A 49 -13.49 24.02 -3.64
N LYS A 50 -13.79 24.47 -2.42
CA LYS A 50 -12.88 24.35 -1.27
C LYS A 50 -12.83 22.89 -0.81
N MET A 51 -11.63 22.34 -0.63
CA MET A 51 -11.48 21.00 -0.03
C MET A 51 -12.09 20.94 1.38
N THR A 52 -12.86 19.89 1.64
CA THR A 52 -13.35 19.56 2.98
C THR A 52 -12.18 19.28 3.93
N ARG A 53 -12.39 19.42 5.25
CA ARG A 53 -11.35 19.10 6.25
C ARG A 53 -10.86 17.67 6.11
N LEU A 54 -11.78 16.71 5.97
CA LEU A 54 -11.45 15.30 5.74
C LEU A 54 -10.55 15.11 4.52
N ARG A 55 -10.89 15.73 3.39
CA ARG A 55 -10.11 15.61 2.15
C ARG A 55 -8.71 16.19 2.29
N LYS A 56 -8.55 17.30 3.03
CA LYS A 56 -7.24 17.88 3.34
C LYS A 56 -6.38 16.94 4.18
N THR A 57 -6.95 16.35 5.23
CA THR A 57 -6.24 15.38 6.09
C THR A 57 -5.79 14.17 5.29
N ILE A 58 -6.65 13.59 4.46
CA ILE A 58 -6.30 12.47 3.58
C ILE A 58 -5.17 12.86 2.63
N ALA A 59 -5.27 14.02 1.97
CA ALA A 59 -4.24 14.49 1.05
C ALA A 59 -2.88 14.68 1.74
N SER A 60 -2.87 15.24 2.94
CA SER A 60 -1.65 15.40 3.75
C SER A 60 -1.02 14.04 4.07
N ARG A 61 -1.81 13.07 4.55
CA ARG A 61 -1.32 11.72 4.90
C ARG A 61 -0.79 10.95 3.70
N LEU A 62 -1.48 11.02 2.55
CA LEU A 62 -1.01 10.37 1.32
C LEU A 62 0.31 10.96 0.84
N LYS A 63 0.46 12.29 0.94
CA LYS A 63 1.69 12.96 0.52
C LYS A 63 2.84 12.70 1.51
N GLU A 64 2.54 12.65 2.80
CA GLU A 64 3.48 12.27 3.85
C GLU A 64 4.01 10.85 3.61
N ALA A 65 3.13 9.87 3.35
CA ALA A 65 3.54 8.50 3.01
C ALA A 65 4.55 8.46 1.86
N GLN A 66 4.29 9.22 0.78
CA GLN A 66 5.17 9.30 -0.39
C GLN A 66 6.49 10.04 -0.13
N ASN A 67 6.48 11.03 0.75
CA ASN A 67 7.67 11.83 1.04
C ASN A 67 8.61 11.11 2.03
N THR A 68 8.05 10.29 2.91
CA THR A 68 8.79 9.62 3.98
C THR A 68 9.29 8.24 3.56
N ALA A 69 8.43 7.42 2.94
CA ALA A 69 8.80 6.06 2.54
C ALA A 69 9.55 6.05 1.20
N ALA A 70 10.56 5.19 1.08
CA ALA A 70 11.17 4.87 -0.20
C ALA A 70 10.30 3.83 -0.93
N MET A 71 9.11 4.25 -1.37
CA MET A 71 8.08 3.33 -1.82
C MET A 71 8.37 2.74 -3.22
N LEU A 72 8.50 1.42 -3.31
CA LEU A 72 8.51 0.67 -4.56
C LEU A 72 7.30 -0.28 -4.63
N THR A 73 6.99 -0.77 -5.82
CA THR A 73 5.93 -1.77 -6.03
C THR A 73 6.45 -2.92 -6.88
N THR A 74 6.16 -4.15 -6.48
CA THR A 74 6.34 -5.35 -7.28
C THR A 74 5.00 -5.99 -7.62
N PHE A 75 4.94 -6.73 -8.72
CA PHE A 75 3.71 -7.30 -9.26
C PHE A 75 3.86 -8.80 -9.52
N ASN A 76 2.76 -9.52 -9.41
CA ASN A 76 2.65 -10.89 -9.86
C ASN A 76 1.23 -11.15 -10.38
N GLU A 77 1.04 -12.19 -11.17
CA GLU A 77 -0.29 -12.70 -11.49
C GLU A 77 -0.56 -13.98 -10.71
N VAL A 78 -1.82 -14.27 -10.42
CA VAL A 78 -2.25 -15.46 -9.68
C VAL A 78 -3.42 -16.12 -10.40
N ASP A 79 -3.34 -17.45 -10.56
CA ASP A 79 -4.46 -18.28 -11.01
C ASP A 79 -5.44 -18.52 -9.86
N MET A 80 -6.66 -18.00 -10.00
CA MET A 80 -7.70 -18.10 -8.97
C MET A 80 -8.52 -19.40 -9.06
N SER A 81 -8.21 -20.31 -9.99
CA SER A 81 -9.01 -21.52 -10.28
C SER A 81 -9.25 -22.38 -9.05
N ALA A 82 -8.21 -22.63 -8.25
CA ALA A 82 -8.30 -23.49 -7.07
C ALA A 82 -9.26 -22.91 -6.02
N ILE A 83 -9.11 -21.63 -5.67
CA ILE A 83 -10.00 -20.95 -4.70
C ILE A 83 -11.42 -20.86 -5.25
N MET A 84 -11.60 -20.53 -6.53
CA MET A 84 -12.92 -20.45 -7.14
C MET A 84 -13.65 -21.80 -7.13
N SER A 85 -12.93 -22.89 -7.43
CA SER A 85 -13.47 -24.26 -7.39
C SER A 85 -13.83 -24.66 -5.97
N LEU A 86 -12.92 -24.46 -5.02
CA LEU A 86 -13.15 -24.74 -3.59
C LEU A 86 -14.37 -23.97 -3.08
N ARG A 87 -14.47 -22.68 -3.42
CA ARG A 87 -15.60 -21.85 -3.03
C ARG A 87 -16.90 -22.34 -3.66
N ALA A 88 -16.89 -22.73 -4.95
CA ALA A 88 -18.07 -23.25 -5.61
C ALA A 88 -18.59 -24.53 -4.95
N GLU A 89 -17.69 -25.41 -4.52
CA GLU A 89 -18.00 -26.67 -3.85
C GLU A 89 -18.52 -26.46 -2.41
N TYR A 90 -17.86 -25.61 -1.63
CA TYR A 90 -18.10 -25.53 -0.18
C TYR A 90 -18.91 -24.32 0.30
N LYS A 91 -19.24 -23.34 -0.56
CA LYS A 91 -19.93 -22.10 -0.12
C LYS A 91 -21.19 -22.34 0.73
N ASP A 92 -22.05 -23.29 0.33
CA ASP A 92 -23.34 -23.49 0.97
C ASP A 92 -23.19 -24.25 2.30
N ALA A 93 -22.30 -25.24 2.31
CA ALA A 93 -21.93 -25.97 3.53
C ALA A 93 -21.26 -25.05 4.55
N PHE A 94 -20.37 -24.16 4.09
CA PHE A 94 -19.69 -23.16 4.90
C PHE A 94 -20.70 -22.17 5.50
N GLU A 95 -21.58 -21.60 4.68
CA GLU A 95 -22.60 -20.63 5.14
C GLU A 95 -23.54 -21.27 6.17
N LYS A 96 -23.97 -22.51 5.94
CA LYS A 96 -24.78 -23.27 6.90
C LYS A 96 -24.04 -23.51 8.22
N LYS A 97 -22.78 -23.98 8.17
CA LYS A 97 -21.97 -24.26 9.36
C LYS A 97 -21.66 -23.01 10.17
N HIS A 98 -21.42 -21.89 9.49
CA HIS A 98 -21.01 -20.62 10.10
C HIS A 98 -22.14 -19.61 10.24
N LYS A 99 -23.39 -20.09 10.42
CA LYS A 99 -24.56 -19.27 10.79
C LYS A 99 -24.81 -18.08 9.85
N GLY A 100 -24.68 -18.29 8.55
CA GLY A 100 -24.93 -17.27 7.52
C GLY A 100 -23.71 -16.46 7.09
N VAL A 101 -22.51 -16.74 7.62
CA VAL A 101 -21.27 -16.12 7.11
C VAL A 101 -20.93 -16.72 5.75
N ARG A 102 -20.90 -15.88 4.71
CA ARG A 102 -20.58 -16.30 3.35
C ARG A 102 -19.09 -16.54 3.18
N LEU A 103 -18.74 -17.59 2.43
CA LEU A 103 -17.37 -17.84 2.02
C LEU A 103 -16.98 -16.84 0.91
N GLY A 104 -16.20 -15.83 1.28
CA GLY A 104 -15.63 -14.85 0.36
C GLY A 104 -14.25 -15.25 -0.16
N PHE A 105 -13.60 -14.34 -0.88
CA PHE A 105 -12.20 -14.49 -1.29
C PHE A 105 -11.26 -13.91 -0.23
N ASN A 106 -11.68 -12.85 0.48
CA ASN A 106 -10.79 -12.08 1.36
C ASN A 106 -10.20 -12.94 2.47
N GLY A 107 -10.94 -13.89 3.02
CA GLY A 107 -10.44 -14.80 4.04
C GLY A 107 -9.24 -15.62 3.57
N PHE A 108 -9.23 -16.07 2.30
CA PHE A 108 -8.08 -16.76 1.73
C PHE A 108 -6.87 -15.83 1.60
N PHE A 109 -7.07 -14.60 1.11
CA PHE A 109 -6.01 -13.60 1.00
C PHE A 109 -5.43 -13.22 2.36
N VAL A 110 -6.26 -13.00 3.37
CA VAL A 110 -5.80 -12.70 4.73
C VAL A 110 -4.98 -13.87 5.27
N LYS A 111 -5.44 -15.12 5.15
CA LYS A 111 -4.66 -16.27 5.63
C LYS A 111 -3.35 -16.47 4.85
N ALA A 112 -3.35 -16.27 3.54
CA ALA A 112 -2.13 -16.30 2.72
C ALA A 112 -1.13 -15.21 3.10
N VAL A 113 -1.61 -14.00 3.34
CA VAL A 113 -0.76 -12.90 3.82
C VAL A 113 -0.22 -13.21 5.21
N CYS A 114 -1.04 -13.66 6.17
CA CYS A 114 -0.56 -14.01 7.51
C CYS A 114 0.53 -15.11 7.46
N ALA A 115 0.34 -16.14 6.63
CA ALA A 115 1.34 -17.19 6.44
C ALA A 115 2.65 -16.63 5.87
N ALA A 116 2.57 -15.79 4.83
CA ALA A 116 3.75 -15.15 4.25
C ALA A 116 4.45 -14.18 5.23
N LEU A 117 3.70 -13.40 6.02
CA LEU A 117 4.29 -12.48 7.00
C LEU A 117 5.07 -13.22 8.10
N ALA A 118 4.68 -14.45 8.45
CA ALA A 118 5.42 -15.28 9.40
C ALA A 118 6.81 -15.70 8.85
N GLU A 119 6.94 -15.85 7.54
CA GLU A 119 8.22 -16.17 6.87
C GLU A 119 9.07 -14.93 6.57
N PHE A 120 8.41 -13.79 6.35
CA PHE A 120 9.04 -12.52 5.96
C PHE A 120 8.72 -11.41 6.99
N PRO A 121 9.27 -11.46 8.22
CA PRO A 121 8.89 -10.57 9.31
C PRO A 121 9.17 -9.09 9.04
N ALA A 122 10.16 -8.77 8.20
CA ALA A 122 10.46 -7.40 7.77
C ALA A 122 9.28 -6.72 7.04
N VAL A 123 8.43 -7.52 6.38
CA VAL A 123 7.22 -7.02 5.70
C VAL A 123 6.15 -6.55 6.70
N ASN A 124 6.15 -7.10 7.92
CA ASN A 124 5.27 -6.73 9.02
C ASN A 124 6.00 -5.87 10.08
N ALA A 125 6.96 -5.04 9.66
CA ALA A 125 7.68 -4.11 10.54
C ALA A 125 7.30 -2.64 10.25
N GLU A 126 7.79 -1.72 11.06
CA GLU A 126 7.72 -0.26 10.83
C GLU A 126 9.01 0.42 11.29
N ILE A 127 9.30 1.61 10.75
CA ILE A 127 10.37 2.48 11.25
C ILE A 127 9.78 3.41 12.31
N ASP A 128 10.39 3.43 13.49
CA ASP A 128 10.10 4.37 14.57
C ASP A 128 11.39 5.07 14.99
N GLY A 129 11.54 6.34 14.59
CA GLY A 129 12.80 7.06 14.75
C GLY A 129 13.95 6.38 13.99
N ASP A 130 14.96 5.95 14.74
CA ASP A 130 16.14 5.24 14.24
C ASP A 130 16.03 3.71 14.38
N ASP A 131 14.90 3.21 14.92
CA ASP A 131 14.67 1.79 15.19
C ASP A 131 13.72 1.16 14.16
N ILE A 132 13.88 -0.15 13.93
CA ILE A 132 12.92 -0.98 13.20
C ILE A 132 12.13 -1.82 14.20
N VAL A 133 10.81 -1.65 14.22
CA VAL A 133 9.90 -2.34 15.12
C VAL A 133 9.19 -3.48 14.38
N TYR A 134 9.65 -4.70 14.59
CA TYR A 134 9.01 -5.91 14.07
C TYR A 134 7.73 -6.24 14.85
N LYS A 135 6.65 -6.56 14.13
CA LYS A 135 5.36 -6.94 14.75
C LYS A 135 5.18 -8.45 14.69
N ASN A 136 5.15 -9.10 15.86
CA ASN A 136 4.94 -10.54 16.01
C ASN A 136 3.44 -10.92 16.11
N PHE A 137 2.57 -10.07 15.58
CA PHE A 137 1.12 -10.24 15.50
C PHE A 137 0.65 -9.57 14.20
N VAL A 138 -0.49 -10.00 13.66
CA VAL A 138 -1.02 -9.41 12.43
C VAL A 138 -2.33 -8.69 12.72
N HIS A 139 -2.29 -7.36 12.67
CA HIS A 139 -3.49 -6.55 12.67
C HIS A 139 -3.78 -6.10 11.23
N MET A 140 -4.74 -6.77 10.60
CA MET A 140 -4.97 -6.65 9.17
C MET A 140 -5.93 -5.51 8.85
N GLY A 141 -5.42 -4.45 8.23
CA GLY A 141 -6.25 -3.41 7.62
C GLY A 141 -6.93 -3.90 6.35
N ILE A 142 -8.25 -3.80 6.24
CA ILE A 142 -8.99 -4.18 5.04
C ILE A 142 -9.71 -2.96 4.49
N ALA A 143 -9.36 -2.54 3.28
CA ALA A 143 -10.01 -1.42 2.64
C ALA A 143 -11.45 -1.78 2.24
N VAL A 144 -12.42 -0.98 2.73
CA VAL A 144 -13.85 -1.12 2.40
C VAL A 144 -14.42 0.22 1.94
N GLY A 145 -15.35 0.18 0.99
CA GLY A 145 -16.07 1.36 0.55
C GLY A 145 -17.09 1.81 1.60
N GLY A 146 -16.96 3.04 2.09
CA GLY A 146 -17.92 3.68 3.01
C GLY A 146 -18.67 4.85 2.37
N ALA A 147 -19.61 5.44 3.12
CA ALA A 147 -20.46 6.53 2.64
C ALA A 147 -19.68 7.77 2.16
N ASN A 148 -18.57 8.08 2.85
CA ASN A 148 -17.72 9.24 2.58
C ASN A 148 -16.41 8.87 1.83
N GLY A 149 -16.37 7.69 1.21
CA GLY A 149 -15.20 7.17 0.50
C GLY A 149 -14.58 5.95 1.17
N LEU A 150 -13.34 5.65 0.77
CA LEU A 150 -12.61 4.47 1.23
C LEU A 150 -12.15 4.64 2.68
N VAL A 151 -12.36 3.61 3.49
CA VAL A 151 -11.87 3.51 4.87
C VAL A 151 -11.19 2.17 5.07
N VAL A 152 -10.23 2.09 6.00
CA VAL A 152 -9.43 0.89 6.25
C VAL A 152 -9.58 0.46 7.71
N PRO A 153 -10.70 -0.22 8.06
CA PRO A 153 -10.84 -0.83 9.37
C PRO A 153 -9.87 -2.00 9.57
N VAL A 154 -9.55 -2.28 10.83
CA VAL A 154 -8.50 -3.21 11.25
C VAL A 154 -9.12 -4.42 11.94
N ILE A 155 -8.83 -5.60 11.38
CA ILE A 155 -9.08 -6.90 12.01
C ILE A 155 -7.92 -7.19 12.96
N ARG A 156 -8.19 -7.27 14.26
CA ARG A 156 -7.18 -7.59 15.28
C ARG A 156 -6.85 -9.08 15.24
N ASP A 157 -5.57 -9.40 15.47
CA ASP A 157 -5.03 -10.76 15.56
C ASP A 157 -5.50 -11.70 14.43
N ALA A 158 -5.46 -11.19 13.19
CA ALA A 158 -5.99 -11.87 12.02
C ALA A 158 -5.26 -13.19 11.73
N ASP A 159 -4.01 -13.33 12.17
CA ASP A 159 -3.24 -14.57 12.14
C ASP A 159 -3.89 -15.70 12.98
N GLN A 160 -4.51 -15.33 14.10
CA GLN A 160 -5.18 -16.26 15.03
C GLN A 160 -6.64 -16.58 14.62
N MET A 161 -7.17 -15.90 13.61
CA MET A 161 -8.56 -16.06 13.20
C MET A 161 -8.74 -17.15 12.15
N SER A 162 -9.90 -17.81 12.22
CA SER A 162 -10.40 -18.65 11.13
C SER A 162 -10.92 -17.80 9.97
N ILE A 163 -11.02 -18.40 8.78
CA ILE A 163 -11.63 -17.75 7.60
C ILE A 163 -13.04 -17.24 7.91
N ALA A 164 -13.85 -18.01 8.66
CA ALA A 164 -15.19 -17.59 9.04
C ALA A 164 -15.21 -16.33 9.91
N GLN A 165 -14.29 -16.22 10.88
CA GLN A 165 -14.18 -15.03 11.72
C GLN A 165 -13.70 -13.82 10.90
N ILE A 166 -12.76 -14.02 9.98
CA ILE A 166 -12.26 -12.97 9.09
C ILE A 166 -13.38 -12.46 8.18
N GLU A 167 -14.10 -13.34 7.50
CA GLU A 167 -15.21 -12.97 6.61
C GLU A 167 -16.35 -12.28 7.37
N ALA A 168 -16.68 -12.75 8.58
CA ALA A 168 -17.66 -12.10 9.44
C ALA A 168 -17.23 -10.67 9.84
N ALA A 169 -15.96 -10.48 10.21
CA ALA A 169 -15.42 -9.18 10.57
C ALA A 169 -15.47 -8.21 9.38
N ILE A 170 -15.06 -8.66 8.19
CA ILE A 170 -15.10 -7.84 6.97
C ILE A 170 -16.54 -7.46 6.62
N ALA A 171 -17.49 -8.39 6.72
CA ALA A 171 -18.90 -8.11 6.46
C ALA A 171 -19.46 -7.06 7.45
N GLY A 172 -19.12 -7.17 8.73
CA GLY A 172 -19.49 -6.19 9.75
C GLY A 172 -18.91 -4.81 9.47
N PHE A 173 -17.63 -4.74 9.11
CA PHE A 173 -16.97 -3.50 8.73
C PHE A 173 -17.54 -2.86 7.47
N ALA A 174 -17.84 -3.66 6.44
CA ALA A 174 -18.46 -3.16 5.22
C ALA A 174 -19.85 -2.56 5.50
N LYS A 175 -20.63 -3.17 6.40
CA LYS A 175 -21.91 -2.62 6.85
C LYS A 175 -21.71 -1.30 7.60
N ALA A 176 -20.85 -1.29 8.62
CA ALA A 176 -20.57 -0.10 9.43
C ALA A 176 -19.99 1.06 8.60
N ALA A 177 -19.15 0.77 7.60
CA ALA A 177 -18.60 1.78 6.69
C ALA A 177 -19.68 2.45 5.85
N LYS A 178 -20.63 1.67 5.33
CA LYS A 178 -21.78 2.18 4.56
C LYS A 178 -22.73 3.00 5.44
N GLU A 179 -22.91 2.59 6.69
CA GLU A 179 -23.75 3.29 7.67
C GLU A 179 -23.04 4.50 8.30
N GLY A 180 -21.72 4.64 8.12
CA GLY A 180 -20.92 5.71 8.73
C GLY A 180 -20.72 5.54 10.24
N THR A 181 -20.85 4.32 10.77
CA THR A 181 -20.85 3.99 12.20
C THR A 181 -19.54 3.37 12.69
N LEU A 182 -18.50 3.32 11.85
CA LEU A 182 -17.17 2.87 12.25
C LEU A 182 -16.58 3.76 13.36
N LYS A 183 -16.07 3.11 14.40
CA LYS A 183 -15.38 3.78 15.51
C LYS A 183 -13.93 4.06 15.13
N LEU A 184 -13.36 5.13 15.71
CA LEU A 184 -11.98 5.54 15.43
C LEU A 184 -10.96 4.44 15.80
N GLU A 185 -11.19 3.72 16.90
CA GLU A 185 -10.37 2.60 17.37
C GLU A 185 -10.26 1.47 16.32
N GLN A 186 -11.31 1.31 15.51
CA GLN A 186 -11.35 0.31 14.44
C GLN A 186 -10.53 0.75 13.22
N LEU A 187 -10.14 2.02 13.11
CA LEU A 187 -9.44 2.60 11.95
C LEU A 187 -7.93 2.81 12.20
N SER A 188 -7.37 2.25 13.28
CA SER A 188 -6.00 2.52 13.72
C SER A 188 -5.27 1.25 14.14
N GLY A 189 -3.93 1.30 14.15
CA GLY A 189 -3.08 0.22 14.66
C GLY A 189 -3.08 -1.05 13.81
N GLY A 190 -3.34 -0.96 12.51
CA GLY A 190 -3.07 -2.06 11.59
C GLY A 190 -1.57 -2.16 11.31
N THR A 191 -1.04 -3.37 11.14
CA THR A 191 0.38 -3.63 10.83
C THR A 191 0.62 -3.92 9.35
N PHE A 192 -0.40 -4.42 8.64
CA PHE A 192 -0.40 -4.64 7.20
C PHE A 192 -1.78 -4.31 6.64
N SER A 193 -1.87 -3.88 5.37
CA SER A 193 -3.16 -3.59 4.73
C SER A 193 -3.38 -4.39 3.44
N ILE A 194 -4.64 -4.71 3.16
CA ILE A 194 -5.10 -5.22 1.88
C ILE A 194 -6.13 -4.23 1.31
N THR A 195 -5.95 -3.88 0.05
CA THR A 195 -6.89 -3.07 -0.73
C THR A 195 -7.30 -3.80 -1.99
N ASN A 196 -8.57 -3.70 -2.37
CA ASN A 196 -9.10 -4.40 -3.54
C ASN A 196 -9.72 -3.41 -4.52
N GLY A 197 -8.95 -3.02 -5.54
CA GLY A 197 -9.42 -2.19 -6.65
C GLY A 197 -10.21 -2.99 -7.70
N GLY A 198 -10.11 -4.33 -7.66
CA GLY A 198 -10.78 -5.23 -8.60
C GLY A 198 -12.30 -5.15 -8.55
N VAL A 199 -12.88 -4.81 -7.40
CA VAL A 199 -14.33 -4.57 -7.25
C VAL A 199 -14.82 -3.41 -8.11
N TYR A 200 -13.93 -2.49 -8.50
CA TYR A 200 -14.21 -1.36 -9.40
C TYR A 200 -13.69 -1.60 -10.83
N GLY A 201 -13.24 -2.82 -11.13
CA GLY A 201 -12.72 -3.19 -12.45
C GLY A 201 -11.26 -2.80 -12.69
N SER A 202 -10.52 -2.35 -11.67
CA SER A 202 -9.09 -2.05 -11.81
C SER A 202 -8.31 -3.31 -12.20
N LEU A 203 -7.54 -3.22 -13.29
CA LEU A 203 -6.69 -4.31 -13.76
C LEU A 203 -5.38 -4.39 -12.99
N MET A 204 -4.75 -3.23 -12.73
CA MET A 204 -3.45 -3.13 -12.07
C MET A 204 -3.25 -1.70 -11.57
N SER A 205 -2.67 -1.55 -10.38
CA SER A 205 -2.38 -0.27 -9.74
C SER A 205 -1.31 -0.43 -8.67
N THR A 206 -0.63 0.67 -8.32
CA THR A 206 0.35 0.74 -7.24
C THR A 206 -0.32 1.29 -5.98
N PRO A 207 -0.67 0.46 -4.99
CA PRO A 207 -1.28 0.97 -3.75
C PRO A 207 -0.30 1.89 -3.00
N ILE A 208 -0.82 2.91 -2.31
CA ILE A 208 -0.01 3.77 -1.44
C ILE A 208 -0.04 3.16 -0.03
N LEU A 209 1.11 3.12 0.65
CA LEU A 209 1.22 2.64 2.02
C LEU A 209 0.26 3.41 2.95
N ASN A 210 -0.16 2.76 4.04
CA ASN A 210 -0.90 3.39 5.12
C ASN A 210 0.03 3.55 6.33
N PRO A 211 0.74 4.69 6.48
CA PRO A 211 1.71 4.85 7.55
C PRO A 211 1.11 4.57 8.94
N PRO A 212 1.89 3.98 9.86
CA PRO A 212 3.32 3.65 9.77
C PRO A 212 3.66 2.31 9.08
N GLN A 213 2.69 1.64 8.44
CA GLN A 213 2.90 0.31 7.85
C GLN A 213 3.92 0.33 6.71
N SER A 214 4.72 -0.74 6.63
CA SER A 214 5.79 -0.86 5.64
C SER A 214 5.38 -1.57 4.36
N ALA A 215 4.20 -2.18 4.31
CA ALA A 215 3.72 -2.85 3.11
C ALA A 215 2.18 -2.86 3.00
N ILE A 216 1.69 -2.94 1.77
CA ILE A 216 0.27 -3.07 1.43
C ILE A 216 0.09 -3.96 0.20
N LEU A 217 -0.86 -4.90 0.27
CA LEU A 217 -1.25 -5.75 -0.85
C LEU A 217 -2.44 -5.13 -1.61
N GLY A 218 -2.27 -4.93 -2.91
CA GLY A 218 -3.29 -4.53 -3.86
C GLY A 218 -3.82 -5.73 -4.65
N MET A 219 -5.11 -5.99 -4.51
CA MET A 219 -5.88 -6.98 -5.28
C MET A 219 -6.61 -6.30 -6.44
N HIS A 220 -6.66 -6.97 -7.58
CA HIS A 220 -7.25 -6.44 -8.81
C HIS A 220 -8.35 -7.36 -9.36
N LYS A 221 -8.91 -6.98 -10.52
CA LYS A 221 -10.02 -7.71 -11.14
C LYS A 221 -9.58 -9.14 -11.47
N ILE A 222 -10.44 -10.11 -11.13
CA ILE A 222 -10.36 -11.47 -11.67
C ILE A 222 -10.98 -11.44 -13.07
N GLN A 223 -10.27 -11.95 -14.06
CA GLN A 223 -10.80 -12.09 -15.42
C GLN A 223 -10.21 -13.31 -16.12
N ASP A 224 -11.03 -13.93 -16.97
CA ASP A 224 -10.61 -15.05 -17.79
C ASP A 224 -9.54 -14.59 -18.79
N ARG A 225 -8.40 -15.28 -18.79
CA ARG A 225 -7.28 -15.01 -19.69
C ARG A 225 -6.78 -16.32 -20.31
N PRO A 226 -6.40 -16.31 -21.60
CA PRO A 226 -5.63 -17.42 -22.17
C PRO A 226 -4.21 -17.40 -21.59
N VAL A 227 -3.81 -18.50 -20.96
CA VAL A 227 -2.49 -18.69 -20.34
C VAL A 227 -1.88 -20.01 -20.79
N ALA A 228 -0.55 -20.06 -20.90
CA ALA A 228 0.16 -21.28 -21.25
C ALA A 228 0.36 -22.14 -19.98
N ILE A 229 -0.18 -23.35 -19.97
CA ILE A 229 -0.02 -24.33 -18.89
C ILE A 229 0.46 -25.64 -19.51
N ALA A 230 1.63 -26.11 -19.08
CA ALA A 230 2.24 -27.36 -19.57
C ALA A 230 2.23 -27.47 -21.12
N GLY A 231 2.52 -26.37 -21.81
CA GLY A 231 2.57 -26.32 -23.28
C GLY A 231 1.21 -26.19 -23.99
N LYS A 232 0.10 -26.05 -23.26
CA LYS A 232 -1.24 -25.84 -23.82
C LYS A 232 -1.75 -24.44 -23.49
N VAL A 233 -2.56 -23.86 -24.37
CA VAL A 233 -3.30 -22.64 -24.06
C VAL A 233 -4.59 -23.03 -23.33
N GLU A 234 -4.73 -22.58 -22.10
CA GLU A 234 -5.92 -22.79 -21.29
C GLU A 234 -6.51 -21.46 -20.84
N ILE A 235 -7.84 -21.39 -20.71
CA ILE A 235 -8.50 -20.22 -20.13
C ILE A 235 -8.51 -20.38 -18.62
N ARG A 236 -8.02 -19.37 -17.91
CA ARG A 236 -7.96 -19.33 -16.44
C ARG A 236 -8.46 -18.00 -15.88
N PRO A 237 -9.16 -18.01 -14.73
CA PRO A 237 -9.51 -16.80 -14.00
C PRO A 237 -8.25 -16.23 -13.32
N MET A 238 -7.62 -15.26 -13.99
CA MET A 238 -6.38 -14.65 -13.51
C MET A 238 -6.64 -13.34 -12.77
N MET A 239 -5.85 -13.06 -11.74
CA MET A 239 -5.81 -11.78 -11.04
C MET A 239 -4.37 -11.24 -11.01
N TYR A 240 -4.21 -9.91 -11.13
CA TYR A 240 -2.94 -9.26 -10.80
C TYR A 240 -2.90 -8.86 -9.32
N LEU A 241 -1.77 -9.12 -8.69
CA LEU A 241 -1.43 -8.68 -7.34
C LEU A 241 -0.29 -7.67 -7.41
N ALA A 242 -0.36 -6.66 -6.54
CA ALA A 242 0.70 -5.67 -6.38
C ALA A 242 1.05 -5.56 -4.90
N VAL A 243 2.33 -5.60 -4.54
CA VAL A 243 2.78 -5.25 -3.19
C VAL A 243 3.58 -3.98 -3.30
N SER A 244 3.08 -2.92 -2.68
CA SER A 244 3.88 -1.73 -2.41
C SER A 244 4.54 -1.85 -1.06
N TYR A 245 5.79 -1.44 -0.96
CA TYR A 245 6.60 -1.61 0.24
C TYR A 245 7.59 -0.46 0.43
N ASP A 246 8.00 -0.22 1.68
CA ASP A 246 9.04 0.74 2.02
C ASP A 246 10.43 0.10 1.88
N HIS A 247 11.17 0.51 0.85
CA HIS A 247 12.50 -0.03 0.53
C HIS A 247 13.58 0.39 1.55
N ARG A 248 13.24 1.17 2.58
CA ARG A 248 14.12 1.39 3.73
C ARG A 248 14.18 0.18 4.67
N ILE A 249 13.17 -0.69 4.64
CA ILE A 249 13.09 -1.91 5.49
C ILE A 249 13.15 -3.18 4.65
N ILE A 250 12.45 -3.20 3.52
CA ILE A 250 12.20 -4.41 2.74
C ILE A 250 13.00 -4.33 1.44
N ASP A 251 13.91 -5.28 1.24
CA ASP A 251 14.66 -5.38 -0.01
C ASP A 251 13.82 -6.01 -1.13
N GLY A 252 14.19 -5.72 -2.38
CA GLY A 252 13.48 -6.25 -3.56
C GLY A 252 13.33 -7.78 -3.58
N ARG A 253 14.33 -8.54 -3.10
CA ARG A 253 14.24 -10.01 -2.99
C ARG A 253 13.15 -10.43 -2.01
N GLU A 254 13.06 -9.78 -0.85
CA GLU A 254 12.06 -10.11 0.17
C GLU A 254 10.66 -9.76 -0.32
N ALA A 255 10.48 -8.57 -0.93
CA ALA A 255 9.19 -8.17 -1.48
C ALA A 255 8.68 -9.13 -2.56
N VAL A 256 9.56 -9.56 -3.47
CA VAL A 256 9.21 -10.54 -4.52
C VAL A 256 8.90 -11.91 -3.90
N SER A 257 9.73 -12.39 -2.97
CA SER A 257 9.54 -13.70 -2.34
C SER A 257 8.27 -13.77 -1.51
N PHE A 258 7.95 -12.69 -0.77
CA PHE A 258 6.69 -12.53 -0.05
C PHE A 258 5.49 -12.63 -1.00
N LEU A 259 5.50 -11.88 -2.11
CA LEU A 259 4.39 -11.90 -3.07
C LEU A 259 4.26 -13.25 -3.77
N VAL A 260 5.37 -13.93 -4.07
CA VAL A 260 5.37 -15.31 -4.59
C VAL A 260 4.75 -16.26 -3.57
N ARG A 261 5.10 -16.18 -2.28
CA ARG A 261 4.51 -17.03 -1.23
C ARG A 261 3.00 -16.81 -1.10
N VAL A 262 2.54 -15.57 -1.19
CA VAL A 262 1.10 -15.25 -1.23
C VAL A 262 0.45 -15.89 -2.47
N LYS A 263 1.06 -15.73 -3.67
CA LYS A 263 0.58 -16.36 -4.90
C LYS A 263 0.47 -17.89 -4.76
N GLU A 264 1.53 -18.57 -4.35
CA GLU A 264 1.55 -20.04 -4.23
C GLU A 264 0.49 -20.56 -3.25
N SER A 265 0.29 -19.85 -2.14
CA SER A 265 -0.74 -20.18 -1.16
C SER A 265 -2.17 -20.03 -1.71
N LEU A 266 -2.37 -19.12 -2.66
CA LEU A 266 -3.67 -18.90 -3.30
C LEU A 266 -3.91 -19.88 -4.46
N GLU A 267 -2.86 -20.21 -5.22
CA GLU A 267 -2.92 -21.20 -6.30
C GLU A 267 -3.07 -22.62 -5.76
N ASP A 268 -2.57 -22.89 -4.55
CA ASP A 268 -2.84 -24.13 -3.81
C ASP A 268 -3.20 -23.85 -2.33
N PRO A 269 -4.49 -23.62 -2.02
CA PRO A 269 -4.96 -23.36 -0.65
C PRO A 269 -4.69 -24.48 0.36
N ARG A 270 -4.37 -25.70 -0.08
CA ARG A 270 -4.02 -26.81 0.83
C ARG A 270 -2.72 -26.54 1.57
N ARG A 271 -1.82 -25.75 0.97
CA ARG A 271 -0.57 -25.29 1.58
C ARG A 271 -0.79 -24.54 2.89
N LEU A 272 -1.87 -23.76 2.97
CA LEU A 272 -2.27 -23.06 4.19
C LEU A 272 -2.65 -23.99 5.33
N LEU A 273 -3.18 -25.19 5.02
CA LEU A 273 -3.51 -26.20 6.02
C LEU A 273 -2.27 -26.95 6.50
N LEU A 274 -1.29 -27.15 5.61
CA LEU A 274 -0.06 -27.88 5.87
C LEU A 274 1.06 -27.01 6.45
N ALA A 275 0.90 -25.67 6.41
CA ALA A 275 1.90 -24.69 6.77
C ALA A 275 3.22 -24.84 5.95
N ILE A 276 3.09 -24.93 4.62
CA ILE A 276 4.20 -25.10 3.65
C ILE A 276 4.10 -24.19 2.43
#